data_AF-A0A5P9IY54-F1
#
_entry.id   AF-A0A5P9IY54-F1
#
_cell.length_a   1.000
_cell.length_b   1.000
_cell.length_c   1.000
_cell.angle_alpha   90.00
_cell.angle_beta   90.00
_cell.angle_gamma   90.00
#
_symmetry.space_group_name_H-M   'P 1'
#
loop_
_entity.id
_entity.type
_entity.pdbx_description
1 polymer ?
#
loop_
_entity_poly.entity_id
_entity_poly.type
_entity_poly.pdbx_seq_one_letter_code
_entity_poly.pdbx_strand_id
1 'polypeptide(L)'
;MAKLALLYKLESDKEEKLRADFLGAQQHWQSHQQKLNGLNQFRQEYFAQLTQKAQAGLSSAGFSHYQNFISKIDQAIEQQTQVVETAHRVTEQRQSQWRQQRVRTEAVAKLIEKEKLKQQAKLAKAEQKMLDEFATNQFYARRRSGETGM
;
A
#
# COMPACT_ATOMS: atom_id res chain seq x y z
N MET A 1 -15.88 11.36 -19.97
CA MET A 1 -14.48 10.85 -19.98
C MET A 1 -13.51 11.74 -19.22
N ALA A 2 -13.30 13.01 -19.59
CA ALA A 2 -12.33 13.90 -18.92
C ALA A 2 -12.50 14.02 -17.39
N LYS A 3 -13.75 14.15 -16.90
CA LYS A 3 -14.05 14.23 -15.46
C LYS A 3 -13.67 12.95 -14.69
N LEU A 4 -13.92 11.77 -15.25
CA LEU A 4 -13.58 10.49 -14.61
C LEU A 4 -12.06 10.27 -14.60
N ALA A 5 -11.37 10.64 -15.69
CA ALA A 5 -9.91 10.57 -15.75
C ALA A 5 -9.24 11.48 -14.72
N LEU A 6 -9.77 12.70 -14.53
CA LEU A 6 -9.30 13.61 -13.49
C LEU A 6 -9.53 13.04 -12.08
N LEU A 7 -10.72 12.48 -11.83
CA LEU A 7 -11.03 11.83 -10.55
C LEU A 7 -10.07 10.67 -10.28
N TYR A 8 -9.83 9.81 -11.28
CA TYR A 8 -8.88 8.71 -11.13
C TYR A 8 -7.48 9.20 -10.78
N LYS A 9 -6.99 10.24 -11.47
CA LYS A 9 -5.69 10.84 -11.15
C LYS A 9 -5.65 11.31 -9.69
N LEU A 10 -6.67 12.04 -9.24
CA LEU A 10 -6.73 12.52 -7.86
C LEU A 10 -6.74 11.38 -6.83
N GLU A 11 -7.54 10.34 -7.05
CA GLU A 11 -7.60 9.18 -6.15
C GLU A 11 -6.30 8.38 -6.16
N SER A 12 -5.64 8.27 -7.32
CA SER A 12 -4.34 7.60 -7.51
C SER A 12 -3.20 8.36 -6.82
N ASP A 13 -3.12 9.68 -7.01
CA ASP A 13 -2.10 10.52 -6.36
C ASP A 13 -2.25 10.44 -4.82
N LYS A 14 -3.49 10.40 -4.33
CA LYS A 14 -3.78 10.22 -2.91
C LYS A 14 -3.43 8.82 -2.41
N GLU A 15 -3.67 7.78 -3.20
CA GLU A 15 -3.25 6.42 -2.87
C GLU A 15 -1.72 6.33 -2.75
N GLU A 16 -0.99 6.92 -3.69
CA GLU A 16 0.48 6.93 -3.68
C GLU A 16 1.02 7.60 -2.42
N LYS A 17 0.45 8.75 -2.03
CA LYS A 17 0.82 9.43 -0.79
C LYS A 17 0.57 8.54 0.44
N LEU A 18 -0.61 7.93 0.55
CA LEU A 18 -0.94 7.06 1.69
C LEU A 18 -0.08 5.79 1.71
N ARG A 19 0.30 5.28 0.54
CA ARG A 19 1.24 4.16 0.42
C ARG A 19 2.62 4.55 0.93
N ALA A 20 3.15 5.70 0.53
CA ALA A 20 4.43 6.21 1.02
C ALA A 20 4.39 6.42 2.55
N ASP A 21 3.29 6.99 3.06
CA ASP A 21 3.03 7.15 4.48
C ASP A 21 3.04 5.82 5.25
N PHE A 22 2.42 4.77 4.71
CA PHE A 22 2.42 3.43 5.27
C PHE A 22 3.83 2.82 5.27
N LEU A 23 4.56 2.89 4.15
CA LEU A 23 5.91 2.35 4.04
C LEU A 23 6.88 3.04 5.01
N GLY A 24 6.77 4.36 5.17
CA GLY A 24 7.56 5.11 6.15
C GLY A 24 7.28 4.66 7.59
N ALA A 25 6.02 4.45 7.96
CA ALA A 25 5.67 3.93 9.28
C ALA A 25 6.17 2.48 9.49
N GLN A 26 6.07 1.64 8.47
CA GLN A 26 6.58 0.26 8.52
C GLN A 26 8.09 0.23 8.74
N GLN A 27 8.86 1.04 8.01
CA GLN A 27 10.31 1.17 8.19
C GLN A 27 10.65 1.70 9.60
N HIS A 28 9.90 2.68 10.08
CA HIS A 28 10.07 3.23 11.43
C HIS A 28 9.86 2.15 12.49
N TRP A 29 8.76 1.39 12.41
CA TRP A 29 8.48 0.26 13.31
C TRP A 29 9.58 -0.80 13.27
N GLN A 30 10.02 -1.22 12.08
CA GLN A 30 11.12 -2.18 11.92
C GLN A 30 12.42 -1.69 12.56
N SER A 31 12.75 -0.41 12.40
CA SER A 31 13.96 0.17 13.01
C SER A 31 13.91 0.13 14.54
N HIS A 32 12.75 0.36 15.13
CA HIS A 32 12.55 0.27 16.58
C HIS A 32 12.54 -1.17 17.07
N GLN A 33 12.01 -2.11 16.30
CA GLN A 33 12.09 -3.54 16.59
C GLN A 33 13.55 -4.00 16.61
N GLN A 34 14.37 -3.56 15.65
CA GLN A 34 15.81 -3.86 15.62
C GLN A 34 16.53 -3.32 16.86
N LYS A 35 16.23 -2.07 17.27
CA LYS A 35 16.79 -1.49 18.50
C LYS A 35 16.40 -2.29 19.74
N LEU A 36 15.13 -2.68 19.86
CA LEU A 36 14.65 -3.51 20.96
C LEU A 36 15.37 -4.87 21.01
N ASN A 37 15.55 -5.50 19.86
CA ASN A 37 16.29 -6.76 19.75
C ASN A 37 17.75 -6.58 20.19
N GLY A 38 18.39 -5.49 19.77
CA GLY A 38 19.75 -5.14 20.19
C GLY A 38 19.88 -4.94 21.71
N LEU A 39 18.92 -4.26 22.34
CA LEU A 39 18.91 -4.10 23.80
C LEU A 39 18.75 -5.44 24.52
N ASN A 40 17.87 -6.31 24.02
CA ASN A 40 17.68 -7.65 24.59
C ASN A 40 18.93 -8.52 24.44
N GLN A 41 19.59 -8.47 23.29
CA GLN A 41 20.84 -9.18 23.07
C GLN A 41 21.94 -8.66 24.01
N PHE A 42 22.10 -7.34 24.10
CA PHE A 42 23.07 -6.72 25.00
C PHE A 42 22.84 -7.12 26.45
N ARG A 43 21.58 -7.17 26.91
CA ARG A 43 21.21 -7.67 28.24
C ARG A 43 21.70 -9.09 28.47
N GLN A 44 21.47 -10.00 27.52
CA GLN A 44 21.87 -11.42 27.62
C GLN A 44 23.39 -11.56 27.69
N GLU A 45 24.12 -10.86 26.82
CA GLU A 45 25.59 -10.85 26.81
C GLU A 45 26.13 -10.31 28.13
N TYR A 46 25.52 -9.26 28.67
CA TYR A 46 25.91 -8.68 29.95
C TYR A 46 25.65 -9.65 31.13
N PHE A 47 24.58 -10.44 31.11
CA PHE A 47 24.33 -11.53 32.09
C PHE A 47 25.35 -12.67 32.01
N ALA A 48 25.72 -13.08 30.80
CA ALA A 48 26.76 -14.09 30.62
C ALA A 48 28.10 -13.61 31.21
N GLN A 49 28.48 -12.35 30.95
CA GLN A 49 29.69 -11.76 31.51
C GLN A 49 29.69 -11.68 33.03
N LEU A 50 28.55 -11.35 33.67
CA LEU A 50 28.45 -11.38 35.12
C LEU A 50 28.67 -12.77 35.67
N THR A 51 27.99 -13.76 35.08
CA THR A 51 28.04 -15.14 35.57
C THR A 51 29.49 -15.64 35.60
N GLN A 52 30.26 -15.32 34.57
CA GLN A 52 31.69 -15.63 34.50
C GLN A 52 32.49 -14.88 35.58
N LYS A 53 32.25 -13.58 35.78
CA LYS A 53 32.95 -12.79 36.81
C LYS A 53 32.58 -13.21 38.24
N ALA A 54 31.33 -13.61 38.47
CA ALA A 54 30.84 -14.10 39.75
C ALA A 54 31.52 -15.42 40.12
N GLN A 55 31.68 -16.35 39.17
CA GLN A 55 32.44 -17.59 39.36
C GLN A 55 33.92 -17.33 39.71
N ALA A 56 34.48 -16.22 39.25
CA ALA A 56 35.86 -15.80 39.55
C ALA A 56 36.03 -15.05 40.89
N GLY A 57 34.97 -14.88 41.68
CA GLY A 57 35.02 -14.19 42.98
C GLY A 57 34.80 -12.68 42.90
N LEU A 58 33.59 -12.26 42.52
CA LEU A 58 33.21 -10.84 42.41
C LEU A 58 33.00 -10.19 43.80
N SER A 59 33.50 -8.96 43.97
CA SER A 59 33.26 -8.17 45.19
C SER A 59 31.81 -7.66 45.27
N SER A 60 31.34 -7.38 46.48
CA SER A 60 29.99 -6.83 46.73
C SER A 60 29.73 -5.50 46.01
N ALA A 61 30.74 -4.62 45.94
CA ALA A 61 30.68 -3.37 45.20
C ALA A 61 30.53 -3.59 43.68
N GLY A 62 31.25 -4.58 43.12
CA GLY A 62 31.12 -4.97 41.72
C GLY A 62 29.73 -5.54 41.39
N PHE A 63 29.18 -6.33 42.32
CA PHE A 63 27.82 -6.86 42.20
C PHE A 63 26.75 -5.76 42.23
N SER A 64 26.86 -4.77 43.12
CA SER A 64 25.94 -3.63 43.18
C SER A 64 25.98 -2.76 41.91
N HIS A 65 27.17 -2.47 41.39
CA HIS A 65 27.31 -1.73 40.13
C HIS A 65 26.61 -2.44 38.97
N TYR A 66 26.76 -3.76 38.91
CA TYR A 66 26.11 -4.60 37.91
C TYR A 66 24.58 -4.53 37.99
N GLN A 67 24.01 -4.70 39.19
CA GLN A 67 22.57 -4.65 39.40
C GLN A 67 21.97 -3.31 38.96
N ASN A 68 22.66 -2.20 39.25
CA ASN A 68 22.24 -0.87 38.82
C ASN A 68 22.23 -0.73 37.30
N PHE A 69 23.21 -1.30 36.60
CA PHE A 69 23.26 -1.22 35.15
C PHE A 69 22.21 -2.10 34.47
N ILE A 70 21.96 -3.31 34.98
CA ILE A 70 20.84 -4.16 34.54
C ILE A 70 19.51 -3.43 34.68
N SER A 71 19.27 -2.77 35.81
CA SER A 71 18.04 -1.98 35.99
C SER A 71 17.89 -0.89 34.94
N LYS A 72 18.97 -0.27 34.47
CA LYS A 72 18.93 0.73 33.40
C LYS A 72 18.62 0.11 32.04
N ILE A 73 19.21 -1.06 31.73
CA ILE A 73 18.90 -1.80 30.50
C ILE A 73 17.43 -2.20 30.49
N ASP A 74 16.91 -2.71 31.60
CA ASP A 74 15.52 -3.16 31.71
C ASP A 74 14.55 -1.99 31.53
N GLN A 75 14.84 -0.83 32.13
CA GLN A 75 14.07 0.40 31.89
C GLN A 75 14.11 0.84 30.42
N ALA A 76 15.28 0.77 29.77
CA ALA A 76 15.41 1.12 28.36
C ALA A 76 14.63 0.14 27.44
N ILE A 77 14.62 -1.16 27.78
CA ILE A 77 13.84 -2.17 27.08
C ILE A 77 12.35 -1.90 27.22
N GLU A 78 11.88 -1.58 28.43
CA GLU A 78 10.48 -1.23 28.67
C GLU A 78 10.05 -0.02 27.84
N GLN A 79 10.83 1.05 27.88
CA GLN A 79 10.59 2.26 27.08
C GLN A 79 10.59 1.96 25.58
N GLN A 80 11.58 1.20 25.09
CA GLN A 80 11.68 0.86 23.68
C GLN A 80 10.55 -0.09 23.23
N THR A 81 10.04 -0.93 24.12
CA THR A 81 8.87 -1.78 23.87
C THR A 81 7.62 -0.93 23.63
N GLN A 82 7.36 0.06 24.49
CA GLN A 82 6.23 0.99 24.32
C GLN A 82 6.32 1.79 23.00
N VAL A 83 7.53 2.18 22.60
CA VAL A 83 7.78 2.84 21.31
C VAL A 83 7.47 1.90 20.15
N VAL A 84 7.91 0.64 20.21
CA VAL A 84 7.60 -0.39 19.19
C VAL A 84 6.10 -0.61 19.06
N GLU A 85 5.38 -0.77 20.17
CA GLU A 85 3.93 -0.96 20.17
C GLU A 85 3.18 0.24 19.58
N THR A 86 3.65 1.45 19.88
CA THR A 86 3.08 2.67 19.32
C THR A 86 3.36 2.78 17.82
N ALA A 87 4.59 2.52 17.38
CA ALA A 87 4.92 2.48 15.96
C ALA A 87 4.15 1.40 15.19
N HIS A 88 3.90 0.24 15.82
CA HIS A 88 3.06 -0.82 15.26
C HIS A 88 1.62 -0.34 15.05
N ARG A 89 1.00 0.26 16.08
CA ARG A 89 -0.37 0.82 15.97
C ARG A 89 -0.48 1.88 14.87
N VAL A 90 0.52 2.76 14.75
CA VAL A 90 0.57 3.76 13.66
C VAL A 90 0.69 3.08 12.29
N THR A 91 1.49 2.03 12.18
CA THR A 91 1.64 1.25 10.94
C THR A 91 0.31 0.62 10.52
N GLU A 92 -0.40 -0.03 11.44
CA GLU A 92 -1.73 -0.62 11.22
C GLU A 92 -2.76 0.43 10.78
N GLN A 93 -2.76 1.60 11.43
CA GLN A 93 -3.65 2.70 11.07
C GLN A 93 -3.40 3.18 9.63
N ARG A 94 -2.13 3.43 9.27
CA ARG A 94 -1.76 3.90 7.93
C ARG A 94 -2.01 2.83 6.86
N GLN A 95 -1.79 1.56 7.19
CA GLN A 95 -2.13 0.45 6.31
C GLN A 95 -3.63 0.39 6.02
N SER A 96 -4.47 0.57 7.04
CA SER A 96 -5.92 0.64 6.89
C SER A 96 -6.35 1.81 5.99
N GLN A 97 -5.78 3.00 6.19
CA GLN A 97 -6.04 4.17 5.35
C GLN A 97 -5.64 3.94 3.89
N TRP A 98 -4.45 3.40 3.66
CA TRP A 98 -3.99 3.06 2.31
C TRP A 98 -4.91 2.03 1.64
N ARG A 99 -5.28 0.95 2.33
CA ARG A 99 -6.22 -0.06 1.79
C ARG A 99 -7.57 0.54 1.42
N GLN A 100 -8.14 1.38 2.27
CA GLN A 100 -9.42 2.05 2.00
C GLN A 100 -9.33 2.94 0.77
N GLN A 101 -8.24 3.71 0.62
CA GLN A 101 -8.03 4.57 -0.53
C GLN A 101 -7.84 3.75 -1.81
N ARG A 102 -7.06 2.67 -1.75
CA ARG A 102 -6.85 1.76 -2.89
C ARG A 102 -8.17 1.17 -3.41
N VAL A 103 -9.07 0.76 -2.52
CA VAL A 103 -10.41 0.29 -2.92
C VAL A 103 -11.18 1.37 -3.68
N ARG A 104 -11.05 2.65 -3.30
CA ARG A 104 -11.68 3.78 -4.03
C ARG A 104 -11.04 3.98 -5.40
N THR A 105 -9.72 3.98 -5.49
CA THR A 105 -8.99 4.09 -6.77
C THR A 105 -9.42 2.98 -7.73
N GLU A 106 -9.46 1.73 -7.26
CA GLU A 106 -9.88 0.56 -8.05
C GLU A 106 -11.35 0.68 -8.49
N ALA A 107 -12.24 1.20 -7.63
CA ALA A 107 -13.64 1.43 -8.00
C ALA A 107 -13.75 2.48 -9.12
N VAL A 108 -13.00 3.58 -9.07
CA VAL A 108 -12.98 4.60 -10.13
C VAL A 108 -12.41 4.02 -11.44
N ALA A 109 -11.36 3.21 -11.36
CA ALA A 109 -10.81 2.52 -12.53
C ALA A 109 -11.85 1.64 -13.24
N LYS A 110 -12.59 0.84 -12.48
CA LYS A 110 -13.68 -0.01 -13.00
C LYS A 110 -14.80 0.82 -13.64
N LEU A 111 -15.14 1.98 -13.06
CA LEU A 111 -16.13 2.89 -13.65
C LEU A 111 -15.67 3.46 -15.00
N ILE A 112 -14.39 3.84 -15.13
CA ILE A 112 -13.81 4.30 -16.39
C ILE A 112 -13.88 3.21 -17.45
N GLU A 113 -13.49 1.99 -17.10
CA GLU A 113 -13.54 0.84 -18.01
C GLU A 113 -14.97 0.58 -18.51
N LYS A 114 -15.94 0.58 -17.61
CA LYS A 114 -17.36 0.42 -17.96
C LYS A 114 -17.86 1.49 -18.92
N GLU A 115 -17.52 2.76 -18.69
CA GLU A 115 -17.90 3.84 -19.60
C GLU A 115 -17.19 3.74 -20.96
N LYS A 116 -15.94 3.26 -20.99
CA LYS A 116 -15.22 3.01 -22.24
C LYS A 116 -15.90 1.94 -23.07
N LEU A 117 -16.26 0.82 -22.46
CA LEU A 117 -16.98 -0.27 -23.12
C LEU A 117 -18.35 0.20 -23.65
N LYS A 118 -19.08 0.98 -22.85
CA LYS A 118 -20.36 1.57 -23.27
C LYS A 118 -20.21 2.50 -24.48
N GLN A 119 -19.16 3.31 -24.50
CA GLN A 119 -18.89 4.21 -25.63
C GLN A 119 -18.50 3.42 -26.89
N GLN A 120 -17.66 2.40 -26.75
CA GLN A 120 -17.28 1.51 -27.87
C GLN A 120 -18.51 0.81 -28.46
N ALA A 121 -19.40 0.28 -27.61
CA ALA A 121 -20.64 -0.35 -28.07
C ALA A 121 -21.55 0.63 -28.83
N LYS A 122 -21.64 1.89 -28.38
CA LYS A 122 -22.40 2.94 -29.10
C LYS A 122 -21.80 3.25 -30.47
N LEU A 123 -20.48 3.37 -30.55
CA LEU A 123 -19.77 3.63 -31.81
C LEU A 123 -19.96 2.47 -32.79
N ALA A 124 -19.75 1.24 -32.35
CA ALA A 124 -19.96 0.04 -33.17
C ALA A 124 -21.41 -0.05 -33.72
N LYS A 125 -22.41 0.29 -32.89
CA LYS A 125 -23.81 0.34 -33.34
C LYS A 125 -24.07 1.44 -34.38
N ALA A 126 -23.42 2.59 -34.24
CA ALA A 126 -23.54 3.69 -35.21
C ALA A 126 -22.86 3.34 -36.55
N GLU A 127 -21.68 2.72 -36.49
CA GLU A 127 -20.95 2.22 -37.67
C GLU A 127 -21.76 1.15 -38.40
N GLN A 128 -22.32 0.17 -37.67
CA GLN A 128 -23.19 -0.85 -38.25
C GLN A 128 -24.38 -0.23 -38.99
N LYS A 129 -25.08 0.72 -38.35
CA LYS A 129 -26.23 1.40 -38.97
C LYS A 129 -25.84 2.14 -40.26
N MET A 130 -24.69 2.82 -40.26
CA MET A 130 -24.18 3.52 -41.46
C MET A 130 -23.87 2.56 -42.60
N LEU A 131 -23.25 1.42 -42.30
CA LEU A 131 -22.96 0.37 -43.28
C LEU A 131 -24.24 -0.23 -43.85
N ASP A 132 -25.24 -0.50 -43.01
CA ASP A 132 -26.54 -1.03 -43.43
C ASP A 132 -27.28 -0.03 -44.36
N GLU A 133 -27.27 1.26 -44.04
CA GLU A 133 -27.85 2.32 -44.88
C GLU A 133 -27.12 2.43 -46.23
N PHE A 134 -25.79 2.35 -46.23
CA PHE A 134 -24.98 2.39 -47.45
C PHE A 134 -25.23 1.17 -48.35
N ALA A 135 -25.27 -0.03 -47.78
CA ALA A 135 -25.57 -1.27 -48.49
C ALA A 135 -26.98 -1.23 -49.10
N THR A 136 -27.96 -0.75 -48.34
CA THR A 136 -29.35 -0.57 -48.78
C THR A 136 -29.44 0.42 -49.94
N ASN A 137 -28.79 1.58 -49.84
CA ASN A 137 -28.78 2.59 -50.91
C ASN A 137 -28.12 2.06 -52.20
N GLN A 138 -27.01 1.34 -52.09
CA GLN A 138 -26.37 0.71 -53.25
C GLN A 138 -27.28 -0.33 -53.91
N PHE A 139 -27.98 -1.15 -53.11
CA PHE A 139 -28.93 -2.13 -53.62
C PHE A 139 -30.05 -1.45 -54.43
N TYR A 140 -30.66 -0.40 -53.89
CA TYR A 140 -31.69 0.37 -54.62
C TYR A 140 -31.14 1.08 -55.87
N ALA A 141 -29.91 1.59 -55.83
CA ALA A 141 -29.28 2.23 -56.99
C ALA A 141 -29.06 1.24 -58.14
N ARG A 142 -28.55 0.04 -57.85
CA ARG A 142 -28.35 -1.03 -58.86
C ARG A 142 -29.66 -1.49 -59.48
N ARG A 143 -30.74 -1.55 -58.69
CA ARG A 143 -32.06 -1.95 -59.18
C ARG A 143 -32.65 -0.92 -60.15
N ARG A 144 -32.48 0.38 -59.85
CA ARG A 144 -32.89 1.48 -60.75
C ARG A 144 -32.12 1.53 -62.07
N SER A 145 -30.82 1.24 -62.05
CA SER A 145 -30.02 1.21 -63.29
C SER A 145 -30.25 -0.04 -64.16
N GLY A 146 -30.86 -1.10 -63.60
CA GLY A 146 -31.30 -2.27 -64.37
C GLY A 146 -32.65 -2.07 -65.08
N GLU A 147 -33.50 -1.16 -64.61
CA GLU A 147 -34.82 -0.84 -65.20
C GLU A 147 -34.75 0.16 -66.37
N THR A 148 -33.60 0.82 -66.59
CA THR A 148 -33.41 1.82 -67.68
C THR A 148 -32.78 1.24 -68.96
N GLY A 149 -32.60 -0.08 -69.02
CA GLY A 149 -31.97 -0.80 -70.14
C GLY A 149 -32.89 -1.76 -70.91
N MET A 150 -34.21 -1.65 -70.76
CA MET A 150 -35.22 -2.29 -71.62
C MET A 150 -36.12 -1.23 -72.23
#